data_AF-A0A507DZW6-F1
#
_entry.id   AF-A0A507DZW6-F1
#
_cell.length_a   1.000
_cell.length_b   1.000
_cell.length_c   1.000
_cell.angle_alpha   90.00
_cell.angle_beta   90.00
_cell.angle_gamma   90.00
#
_symmetry.space_group_name_H-M   'P 1'
#
loop_
_entity.id
_entity.type
_entity.pdbx_description
1 polymer ?
#
loop_
_entity_poly.entity_id
_entity_poly.type
_entity_poly.pdbx_seq_one_letter_code
_entity_poly.pdbx_strand_id
1 'polypeptide(L)'
;MIPALLPFGWAASTYLYWVQGKRFDMLTGILDGPDPQSSPEAASQIYEKTWEYEFPFLSRMAFHFGVLRACAIPSIAKAICQKNETQSDSFSSIEEVARTFEDTDLLMKEMTERPVTNARAQRALERASRISSMYKLTNDEYCYILAIMVVEPCRLVERWGYRQLAKKEKEAHFEVWRSIGMQMGVKDIPNSFHAMEEFALRFEARYRGPHPSSKELASAAIDLLIETLPMKSLHSYILPIARRLIHTMLDPSLRDAFNIKAPPIVLSWFADFMLKVHAGCVRYLLLPREAPARRTPEIAASPTGRYIPITRVYGDFYLKGYRIDELGPKLKESLMTPNGRQSIPGRLRRALSLTGSRLSVQTSPQKKKMEPADSAVDMQPPVESVLPHAPVVRRRATTTGRPNSMIERRDETDEQEELDDDPVRFRRFSYADGIHAPVPRRALALNLFTEEADKERWGAFYDKCID
;
A
#
# COMPACT_ATOMS: atom_id res chain seq x y z
N MET A 1 45.05 13.59 -14.26
CA MET A 1 43.93 12.82 -13.66
C MET A 1 42.59 13.55 -13.72
N ILE A 2 42.52 14.88 -13.54
CA ILE A 2 41.27 15.65 -13.58
C ILE A 2 40.52 15.62 -14.94
N PRO A 3 41.16 15.66 -16.13
CA PRO A 3 40.45 15.67 -17.41
C PRO A 3 39.73 14.35 -17.74
N ALA A 4 40.20 13.24 -17.17
CA ALA A 4 39.66 11.91 -17.43
C ALA A 4 38.37 11.61 -16.64
N LEU A 5 38.11 12.35 -15.55
CA LEU A 5 36.94 12.17 -14.69
C LEU A 5 35.75 13.06 -15.08
N LEU A 6 35.99 14.12 -15.86
CA LEU A 6 34.96 15.03 -16.36
C LEU A 6 33.80 14.32 -17.11
N PRO A 7 34.04 13.41 -18.08
CA PRO A 7 32.95 12.73 -18.78
C PRO A 7 32.13 11.82 -17.85
N PHE A 8 32.76 11.20 -16.84
CA PHE A 8 32.06 10.40 -15.84
C PHE A 8 31.17 11.26 -14.93
N GLY A 9 31.65 12.45 -14.54
CA GLY A 9 30.86 13.42 -13.77
C GLY A 9 29.62 13.90 -14.52
N TRP A 10 29.76 14.17 -15.83
CA TRP A 10 28.63 14.56 -16.69
C TRP A 10 27.62 13.43 -16.83
N ALA A 11 28.06 12.21 -17.15
CA ALA A 11 27.19 11.03 -17.28
C ALA A 11 26.45 10.71 -15.97
N ALA A 12 27.14 10.79 -14.82
CA ALA A 12 26.50 10.60 -13.52
C ALA A 12 25.46 11.69 -13.22
N SER A 13 25.76 12.94 -13.55
CA SER A 13 24.84 14.07 -13.34
C SER A 13 23.60 13.98 -14.23
N THR A 14 23.75 13.65 -15.52
CA THR A 14 22.60 13.45 -16.42
C THR A 14 21.76 12.23 -16.01
N TYR A 15 22.40 11.15 -15.58
CA TYR A 15 21.69 9.99 -15.04
C TYR A 15 20.86 10.37 -13.81
N LEU A 16 21.46 11.04 -12.82
CA LEU A 16 20.75 11.47 -11.61
C LEU A 16 19.59 12.41 -11.93
N TYR A 17 19.78 13.36 -12.84
CA TYR A 17 18.72 14.26 -13.29
C TYR A 17 17.57 13.50 -13.94
N TRP A 18 17.88 12.54 -14.84
CA TRP A 18 16.86 11.74 -15.52
C TRP A 18 16.07 10.85 -14.55
N VAL A 19 16.75 10.16 -13.62
CA VAL A 19 16.10 9.34 -12.59
C VAL A 19 15.21 10.20 -11.69
N GLN A 20 15.68 11.36 -11.27
CA GLN A 20 14.87 12.29 -10.47
C GLN A 20 13.65 12.80 -11.24
N GLY A 21 13.81 13.17 -12.52
CA GLY A 21 12.71 13.57 -13.38
C GLY A 21 11.64 12.49 -13.49
N LYS A 22 12.02 11.24 -13.76
CA LYS A 22 11.07 10.11 -13.83
C LYS A 22 10.34 9.83 -12.51
N ARG A 23 11.03 9.96 -11.37
CA ARG A 23 10.39 9.83 -10.04
C ARG A 23 9.44 10.99 -9.75
N PHE A 24 9.80 12.20 -10.19
CA PHE A 24 8.93 13.35 -10.11
C PHE A 24 7.67 13.17 -10.96
N ASP A 25 7.80 12.68 -12.20
CA ASP A 25 6.67 12.35 -13.08
C ASP A 25 5.73 11.30 -12.47
N MET A 26 6.29 10.29 -11.78
CA MET A 26 5.48 9.29 -11.07
C MET A 26 4.69 9.93 -9.94
N LEU A 27 5.34 10.78 -9.13
CA LEU A 27 4.69 11.45 -8.00
C LEU A 27 3.62 12.44 -8.47
N THR A 28 3.89 13.26 -9.49
CA THR A 28 2.89 14.16 -10.08
C THR A 28 1.73 13.36 -10.65
N GLY A 29 1.99 12.24 -11.34
CA GLY A 29 0.95 11.34 -11.82
C GLY A 29 0.11 10.67 -10.72
N ILE A 30 0.58 10.63 -9.47
CA ILE A 30 -0.22 10.20 -8.29
C ILE A 30 -1.06 11.39 -7.78
N LEU A 31 -0.42 12.55 -7.60
CA LEU A 31 -1.05 13.75 -7.05
C LEU A 31 -2.13 14.33 -7.97
N ASP A 32 -1.90 14.35 -9.28
CA ASP A 32 -2.83 14.80 -10.31
C ASP A 32 -3.89 13.74 -10.67
N GLY A 33 -3.77 12.52 -10.13
CA GLY A 33 -4.74 11.44 -10.33
C GLY A 33 -6.14 11.76 -9.79
N PRO A 34 -7.12 10.86 -9.95
CA PRO A 34 -8.44 11.02 -9.35
C PRO A 34 -8.36 11.06 -7.80
N ASP A 35 -9.39 11.64 -7.17
CA ASP A 35 -9.54 11.58 -5.71
C ASP A 35 -9.72 10.11 -5.27
N PRO A 36 -8.90 9.58 -4.34
CA PRO A 36 -9.02 8.20 -3.86
C PRO A 36 -10.40 7.87 -3.28
N GLN A 37 -11.14 8.84 -2.75
CA GLN A 37 -12.48 8.61 -2.18
C GLN A 37 -13.58 8.55 -3.25
N SER A 38 -13.28 8.94 -4.49
CA SER A 38 -14.29 9.02 -5.56
C SER A 38 -14.74 7.65 -6.07
N SER A 39 -13.82 6.68 -6.20
CA SER A 39 -14.14 5.32 -6.61
C SER A 39 -13.11 4.29 -6.10
N PRO A 40 -13.50 3.01 -5.92
CA PRO A 40 -12.56 1.94 -5.58
C PRO A 40 -11.43 1.78 -6.61
N GLU A 41 -11.72 2.05 -7.89
CA GLU A 41 -10.73 2.01 -8.96
C GLU A 41 -9.71 3.15 -8.84
N ALA A 42 -10.15 4.36 -8.47
CA ALA A 42 -9.26 5.49 -8.24
C ALA A 42 -8.27 5.21 -7.09
N ALA A 43 -8.78 4.69 -5.96
CA ALA A 43 -7.95 4.27 -4.85
C ALA A 43 -6.95 3.16 -5.26
N SER A 44 -7.42 2.15 -6.01
CA SER A 44 -6.57 1.04 -6.46
C SER A 44 -5.44 1.47 -7.41
N GLN A 45 -5.66 2.48 -8.26
CA GLN A 45 -4.61 2.99 -9.15
C GLN A 45 -3.49 3.67 -8.37
N ILE A 46 -3.84 4.49 -7.37
CA ILE A 46 -2.85 5.14 -6.50
C ILE A 46 -2.15 4.10 -5.63
N TYR A 47 -2.89 3.12 -5.11
CA TYR A 47 -2.34 1.99 -4.35
C TYR A 47 -1.27 1.25 -5.15
N GLU A 48 -1.57 0.91 -6.40
CA GLU A 48 -0.62 0.22 -7.28
C GLU A 48 0.65 1.03 -7.51
N LYS A 49 0.53 2.31 -7.87
CA LYS A 49 1.70 3.20 -8.04
C LYS A 49 2.54 3.30 -6.76
N THR A 50 1.88 3.40 -5.62
CA THR A 50 2.56 3.53 -4.32
C THR A 50 3.32 2.25 -3.96
N TRP A 51 2.64 1.10 -3.98
CA TRP A 51 3.19 -0.12 -3.40
C TRP A 51 3.89 -1.03 -4.39
N GLU A 52 3.46 -1.06 -5.65
CA GLU A 52 4.02 -1.96 -6.65
C GLU A 52 5.11 -1.30 -7.51
N TYR A 53 5.08 0.04 -7.66
CA TYR A 53 6.14 0.78 -8.36
C TYR A 53 7.16 1.40 -7.40
N GLU A 54 6.72 2.22 -6.45
CA GLU A 54 7.62 3.04 -5.61
C GLU A 54 8.21 2.23 -4.43
N PHE A 55 7.38 1.49 -3.68
CA PHE A 55 7.79 0.85 -2.42
C PHE A 55 7.56 -0.68 -2.31
N PRO A 56 7.86 -1.51 -3.32
CA PRO A 56 7.56 -2.95 -3.26
C PRO A 56 8.35 -3.72 -2.20
N PHE A 57 9.58 -3.29 -1.92
CA PHE A 57 10.38 -3.85 -0.82
C PHE A 57 9.72 -3.58 0.54
N LEU A 58 9.33 -2.33 0.79
CA LEU A 58 8.72 -1.95 2.07
C LEU A 58 7.31 -2.49 2.23
N SER A 59 6.54 -2.61 1.13
CA SER A 59 5.24 -3.31 1.13
C SER A 59 5.39 -4.75 1.66
N ARG A 60 6.39 -5.49 1.16
CA ARG A 60 6.67 -6.85 1.64
C ARG A 60 7.13 -6.87 3.10
N MET A 61 8.05 -5.99 3.48
CA MET A 61 8.49 -5.91 4.88
C MET A 61 7.33 -5.58 5.82
N ALA A 62 6.43 -4.68 5.41
CA ALA A 62 5.28 -4.28 6.20
C ALA A 62 4.31 -5.44 6.47
N PHE A 63 4.15 -6.36 5.53
CA PHE A 63 3.39 -7.58 5.77
C PHE A 63 3.98 -8.40 6.93
N HIS A 64 5.29 -8.65 6.91
CA HIS A 64 5.97 -9.37 8.00
C HIS A 64 5.86 -8.66 9.33
N PHE A 65 6.13 -7.36 9.36
CA PHE A 65 6.01 -6.57 10.60
C PHE A 65 4.57 -6.52 11.09
N GLY A 66 3.58 -6.41 10.19
CA GLY A 66 2.17 -6.48 10.53
C GLY A 66 1.79 -7.82 11.19
N VAL A 67 2.24 -8.95 10.63
CA VAL A 67 2.03 -10.26 11.26
C VAL A 67 2.67 -10.33 12.65
N LEU A 68 3.90 -9.82 12.81
CA LEU A 68 4.53 -9.74 14.13
C LEU A 68 3.68 -8.90 15.10
N ARG A 69 3.22 -7.70 14.70
CA ARG A 69 2.34 -6.88 15.55
C ARG A 69 1.05 -7.58 15.95
N ALA A 70 0.45 -8.35 15.04
CA ALA A 70 -0.74 -9.15 15.36
C ALA A 70 -0.42 -10.21 16.43
N CYS A 71 0.70 -10.92 16.29
CA CYS A 71 1.17 -11.91 17.25
C CYS A 71 1.53 -11.33 18.62
N ALA A 72 1.78 -10.03 18.74
CA ALA A 72 2.03 -9.37 20.02
C ALA A 72 0.77 -9.20 20.89
N ILE A 73 -0.42 -9.47 20.33
CA ILE A 73 -1.69 -9.53 21.07
C ILE A 73 -1.94 -10.99 21.49
N PRO A 74 -1.96 -11.31 22.80
CA PRO A 74 -2.04 -12.69 23.29
C PRO A 74 -3.25 -13.48 22.78
N SER A 75 -4.41 -12.85 22.67
CA SER A 75 -5.64 -13.48 22.20
C SER A 75 -5.55 -13.89 20.72
N ILE A 76 -4.96 -13.04 19.88
CA ILE A 76 -4.70 -13.34 18.47
C ILE A 76 -3.68 -14.47 18.35
N ALA A 77 -2.56 -14.38 19.07
CA ALA A 77 -1.54 -15.42 19.09
C ALA A 77 -2.09 -16.79 19.50
N LYS A 78 -2.93 -16.81 20.55
CA LYS A 78 -3.61 -18.02 21.02
C LYS A 78 -4.56 -18.59 19.96
N ALA A 79 -5.33 -17.75 19.28
CA ALA A 79 -6.23 -18.18 18.22
C ALA A 79 -5.47 -18.82 17.04
N ILE A 80 -4.29 -18.30 16.70
CA ILE A 80 -3.41 -18.87 15.68
C ILE A 80 -2.88 -20.24 16.14
N CYS A 81 -2.30 -20.34 17.33
CA CYS A 81 -1.76 -21.61 17.85
C CYS A 81 -2.84 -22.70 17.98
N GLN A 82 -4.01 -22.37 18.53
CA GLN A 82 -5.12 -23.33 18.68
C GLN A 82 -5.60 -23.90 17.34
N LYS A 83 -5.56 -23.09 16.28
CA LYS A 83 -5.90 -23.56 14.94
C LYS A 83 -4.87 -24.55 14.41
N ASN A 84 -3.59 -24.26 14.62
CA ASN A 84 -2.50 -25.15 14.19
C ASN A 84 -2.46 -26.46 14.98
N GLU A 85 -2.98 -26.48 16.21
CA GLU A 85 -3.14 -27.73 16.98
C GLU A 85 -4.31 -28.59 16.48
N THR A 86 -5.37 -27.96 15.96
CA THR A 86 -6.60 -28.67 15.53
C THR A 86 -6.56 -29.12 14.07
N GLN A 87 -5.85 -28.38 13.23
CA GLN A 87 -5.42 -28.85 11.92
C GLN A 87 -4.18 -29.71 12.18
N SER A 88 -4.04 -30.89 11.60
CA SER A 88 -2.88 -31.77 11.86
C SER A 88 -1.53 -31.18 11.41
N ASP A 89 -1.53 -29.89 11.05
CA ASP A 89 -0.47 -29.00 10.61
C ASP A 89 -0.04 -28.15 11.81
N SER A 90 0.60 -28.77 12.81
CA SER A 90 1.33 -28.01 13.82
C SER A 90 2.40 -27.16 13.10
N PHE A 91 2.85 -26.03 13.65
CA PHE A 91 4.09 -25.38 13.19
C PHE A 91 5.31 -26.22 13.57
N SER A 92 5.30 -27.49 13.17
CA SER A 92 6.29 -28.49 13.51
C SER A 92 7.54 -28.36 12.65
N SER A 93 7.38 -27.78 11.45
CA SER A 93 8.46 -27.48 10.51
C SER A 93 8.42 -26.03 10.02
N ILE A 94 9.60 -25.50 9.69
CA ILE A 94 9.74 -24.18 9.06
C ILE A 94 9.04 -24.12 7.68
N GLU A 95 8.94 -25.28 6.99
CA GLU A 95 8.28 -25.39 5.70
C GLU A 95 6.76 -25.13 5.78
N GLU A 96 6.10 -25.60 6.85
CA GLU A 96 4.66 -25.34 7.08
C GLU A 96 4.39 -23.87 7.41
N VAL A 97 5.29 -23.25 8.19
CA VAL A 97 5.26 -21.79 8.45
C VAL A 97 5.41 -21.04 7.14
N ALA A 98 6.44 -21.38 6.35
CA ALA A 98 6.71 -20.77 5.06
C ALA A 98 5.52 -20.89 4.10
N ARG A 99 4.87 -22.06 4.06
CA ARG A 99 3.67 -22.29 3.25
C ARG A 99 2.49 -21.43 3.70
N THR A 100 2.26 -21.31 5.01
CA THR A 100 1.17 -20.48 5.54
C THR A 100 1.38 -19.01 5.19
N PHE A 101 2.62 -18.52 5.27
CA PHE A 101 2.98 -17.16 4.85
C PHE A 101 2.86 -16.98 3.33
N GLU A 102 3.27 -17.96 2.53
CA GLU A 102 3.07 -17.97 1.07
C GLU A 102 1.60 -17.86 0.71
N ASP A 103 0.75 -18.67 1.32
CA ASP A 103 -0.70 -18.66 1.06
C ASP A 103 -1.33 -17.34 1.45
N THR A 104 -0.96 -16.80 2.61
CA THR A 104 -1.51 -15.55 3.15
C THR A 104 -1.05 -14.36 2.31
N ASP A 105 0.24 -14.27 1.94
CA ASP A 105 0.74 -13.18 1.11
C ASP A 105 0.18 -13.24 -0.31
N LEU A 106 0.08 -14.44 -0.92
CA LEU A 106 -0.58 -14.58 -2.22
C LEU A 106 -2.05 -14.15 -2.15
N LEU A 107 -2.78 -14.56 -1.13
CA LEU A 107 -4.17 -14.18 -0.97
C LEU A 107 -4.33 -12.67 -0.76
N MET A 108 -3.45 -12.06 0.03
CA MET A 108 -3.40 -10.60 0.21
C MET A 108 -3.14 -9.90 -1.12
N LYS A 109 -2.11 -10.33 -1.87
CA LYS A 109 -1.78 -9.76 -3.17
C LYS A 109 -2.89 -9.94 -4.20
N GLU A 110 -3.59 -11.08 -4.21
CA GLU A 110 -4.78 -11.29 -5.06
C GLU A 110 -5.91 -10.30 -4.76
N MET A 111 -6.07 -9.89 -3.50
CA MET A 111 -7.07 -8.90 -3.07
C MET A 111 -6.64 -7.46 -3.34
N THR A 112 -5.34 -7.14 -3.28
CA THR A 112 -4.85 -5.75 -3.31
C THR A 112 -4.25 -5.31 -4.65
N GLU A 113 -3.75 -6.24 -5.49
CA GLU A 113 -3.14 -5.89 -6.79
C GLU A 113 -4.18 -5.53 -7.86
N ARG A 114 -5.47 -5.61 -7.53
CA ARG A 114 -6.59 -5.32 -8.43
C ARG A 114 -7.67 -4.55 -7.67
N PRO A 115 -8.50 -3.75 -8.36
CA PRO A 115 -9.66 -3.13 -7.75
C PRO A 115 -10.57 -4.19 -7.12
N VAL A 116 -11.17 -3.86 -5.98
CA VAL A 116 -12.03 -4.80 -5.23
C VAL A 116 -13.30 -5.18 -6.02
N THR A 117 -13.65 -4.41 -7.05
CA THR A 117 -14.74 -4.70 -8.00
C THR A 117 -14.40 -5.83 -8.99
N ASN A 118 -13.12 -6.20 -9.11
CA ASN A 118 -12.67 -7.25 -10.01
C ASN A 118 -13.11 -8.65 -9.50
N ALA A 119 -13.68 -9.48 -10.38
CA ALA A 119 -14.17 -10.82 -10.03
C ALA A 119 -13.08 -11.76 -9.47
N ARG A 120 -11.79 -11.53 -9.76
CA ARG A 120 -10.67 -12.28 -9.18
C ARG A 120 -10.37 -11.82 -7.76
N ALA A 121 -10.32 -10.51 -7.53
CA ALA A 121 -10.15 -9.93 -6.20
C ALA A 121 -11.32 -10.35 -5.28
N GLN A 122 -12.56 -10.34 -5.77
CA GLN A 122 -13.73 -10.81 -5.02
C GLN A 122 -13.63 -12.28 -4.63
N ARG A 123 -13.15 -13.15 -5.54
CA ARG A 123 -12.92 -14.57 -5.21
C ARG A 123 -11.87 -14.75 -4.13
N ALA A 124 -10.77 -13.98 -4.18
CA ALA A 124 -9.75 -14.00 -3.14
C ALA A 124 -10.30 -13.48 -1.80
N LEU A 125 -11.14 -12.46 -1.84
CA LEU A 125 -11.80 -11.89 -0.66
C LEU A 125 -12.79 -12.85 -0.01
N GLU A 126 -13.59 -13.56 -0.81
CA GLU A 126 -14.45 -14.63 -0.30
C GLU A 126 -13.64 -15.74 0.37
N ARG A 127 -12.51 -16.13 -0.24
CA ARG A 127 -11.61 -17.13 0.33
C ARG A 127 -10.99 -16.62 1.64
N ALA A 128 -10.53 -15.38 1.69
CA ALA A 128 -9.97 -14.75 2.88
C ALA A 128 -11.01 -14.65 4.00
N SER A 129 -12.26 -14.26 3.69
CA SER A 129 -13.36 -14.19 4.65
C SER A 129 -13.73 -15.58 5.20
N ARG A 130 -13.71 -16.63 4.37
CA ARG A 130 -13.90 -18.01 4.84
C ARG A 130 -12.78 -18.44 5.78
N ILE A 131 -11.52 -18.17 5.44
CA ILE A 131 -10.37 -18.49 6.29
C ILE A 131 -10.44 -17.69 7.60
N SER A 132 -10.76 -16.41 7.54
CA SER A 132 -10.85 -15.55 8.72
C SER A 132 -11.93 -16.06 9.66
N SER A 133 -13.09 -16.49 9.16
CA SER A 133 -14.20 -17.04 9.95
C SER A 133 -13.86 -18.31 10.74
N MET A 134 -12.75 -18.99 10.41
CA MET A 134 -12.26 -20.14 11.18
C MET A 134 -11.61 -19.73 12.50
N TYR A 135 -11.11 -18.50 12.59
CA TYR A 135 -10.49 -17.98 13.81
C TYR A 135 -11.58 -17.40 14.72
N LYS A 136 -11.52 -17.72 16.01
CA LYS A 136 -12.46 -17.18 17.00
C LYS A 136 -11.97 -15.83 17.52
N LEU A 137 -11.96 -14.82 16.65
CA LEU A 137 -11.61 -13.45 16.99
C LEU A 137 -12.85 -12.57 17.16
N THR A 138 -12.75 -11.59 18.04
CA THR A 138 -13.73 -10.52 18.21
C THR A 138 -13.69 -9.54 17.03
N ASN A 139 -14.75 -8.75 16.86
CA ASN A 139 -14.77 -7.72 15.82
C ASN A 139 -13.63 -6.70 15.99
N ASP A 140 -13.35 -6.29 17.23
CA ASP A 140 -12.28 -5.32 17.53
C ASP A 140 -10.90 -5.87 17.15
N GLU A 141 -10.66 -7.17 17.33
CA GLU A 141 -9.42 -7.83 16.89
C GLU A 141 -9.30 -7.89 15.36
N TYR A 142 -10.40 -8.18 14.64
CA TYR A 142 -10.37 -8.06 13.17
C TYR A 142 -10.15 -6.63 12.70
N CYS A 143 -10.78 -5.65 13.37
CA CYS A 143 -10.57 -4.24 13.09
C CYS A 143 -9.11 -3.84 13.37
N TYR A 144 -8.49 -4.39 14.41
CA TYR A 144 -7.07 -4.19 14.71
C TYR A 144 -6.16 -4.82 13.65
N ILE A 145 -6.42 -6.06 13.23
CA ILE A 145 -5.69 -6.71 12.13
C ILE A 145 -5.81 -5.88 10.84
N LEU A 146 -6.97 -5.32 10.56
CA LEU A 146 -7.15 -4.43 9.42
C LEU A 146 -6.35 -3.14 9.60
N ALA A 147 -6.39 -2.54 10.79
CA ALA A 147 -5.68 -1.30 11.09
C ALA A 147 -4.17 -1.43 10.93
N ILE A 148 -3.56 -2.53 11.37
CA ILE A 148 -2.12 -2.74 11.19
C ILE A 148 -1.74 -2.95 9.72
N MET A 149 -2.62 -3.51 8.87
CA MET A 149 -2.37 -3.59 7.42
C MET A 149 -2.40 -2.21 6.75
N VAL A 150 -3.10 -1.24 7.34
CA VAL A 150 -3.12 0.16 6.87
C VAL A 150 -1.93 0.95 7.41
N VAL A 151 -1.72 0.91 8.73
CA VAL A 151 -0.79 1.82 9.42
C VAL A 151 0.66 1.35 9.28
N GLU A 152 0.93 0.05 9.36
CA GLU A 152 2.30 -0.45 9.38
C GLU A 152 3.08 -0.14 8.08
N PRO A 153 2.51 -0.34 6.87
CA PRO A 153 3.21 0.04 5.64
C PRO A 153 3.57 1.52 5.60
N CYS A 154 2.65 2.41 5.96
CA CYS A 154 2.89 3.85 5.98
C CYS A 154 4.02 4.20 6.96
N ARG A 155 3.99 3.61 8.16
CA ARG A 155 5.01 3.81 9.19
C ARG A 155 6.41 3.36 8.76
N LEU A 156 6.51 2.24 8.05
CA LEU A 156 7.80 1.78 7.53
C LEU A 156 8.31 2.68 6.40
N VAL A 157 7.44 3.19 5.53
CA VAL A 157 7.82 4.15 4.49
C VAL A 157 8.28 5.47 5.09
N GLU A 158 7.62 5.97 6.13
CA GLU A 158 8.06 7.19 6.81
C GLU A 158 9.45 7.05 7.44
N ARG A 159 9.80 5.84 7.90
CA ARG A 159 11.07 5.56 8.55
C ARG A 159 12.21 5.22 7.58
N TRP A 160 11.93 4.38 6.58
CA TRP A 160 12.93 3.77 5.69
C TRP A 160 12.64 3.97 4.20
N GLY A 161 11.56 4.66 3.85
CA GLY A 161 11.30 5.09 2.49
C GLY A 161 12.27 6.17 2.04
N TYR A 162 12.54 6.23 0.74
CA TYR A 162 13.38 7.28 0.18
C TYR A 162 12.67 8.65 0.07
N ARG A 163 11.35 8.64 0.26
CA ARG A 163 10.48 9.81 0.40
C ARG A 163 9.34 9.45 1.36
N GLN A 164 8.70 10.47 1.92
CA GLN A 164 7.45 10.30 2.66
C GLN A 164 6.28 10.06 1.70
N LEU A 165 5.23 9.43 2.21
CA LEU A 165 3.97 9.27 1.49
C LEU A 165 3.20 10.59 1.50
N ALA A 166 2.69 11.00 0.35
CA ALA A 166 1.73 12.07 0.25
C ALA A 166 0.42 11.69 0.96
N LYS A 167 -0.33 12.70 1.43
CA LYS A 167 -1.64 12.51 2.07
C LYS A 167 -2.57 11.64 1.22
N LYS A 168 -2.60 11.91 -0.09
CA LYS A 168 -3.42 11.17 -1.06
C LYS A 168 -3.04 9.69 -1.18
N GLU A 169 -1.76 9.34 -1.05
CA GLU A 169 -1.32 7.95 -1.04
C GLU A 169 -1.79 7.22 0.22
N LYS A 170 -1.72 7.87 1.38
CA LYS A 170 -2.24 7.32 2.64
C LYS A 170 -3.76 7.11 2.59
N GLU A 171 -4.49 8.07 2.03
CA GLU A 171 -5.95 7.99 1.84
C GLU A 171 -6.34 6.89 0.87
N ALA A 172 -5.62 6.75 -0.26
CA ALA A 172 -5.83 5.63 -1.19
C ALA A 172 -5.58 4.28 -0.54
N HIS A 173 -4.48 4.15 0.22
CA HIS A 173 -4.16 2.93 0.97
C HIS A 173 -5.26 2.58 1.98
N PHE A 174 -5.70 3.58 2.75
CA PHE A 174 -6.79 3.44 3.69
C PHE A 174 -8.10 3.00 3.01
N GLU A 175 -8.49 3.62 1.90
CA GLU A 175 -9.78 3.32 1.25
C GLU A 175 -9.81 1.91 0.63
N VAL A 176 -8.69 1.45 0.05
CA VAL A 176 -8.56 0.06 -0.44
C VAL A 176 -8.77 -0.93 0.69
N TRP A 177 -8.07 -0.77 1.81
CA TRP A 177 -8.19 -1.68 2.95
C TRP A 177 -9.53 -1.56 3.67
N ARG A 178 -10.10 -0.35 3.77
CA ARG A 178 -11.45 -0.15 4.31
C ARG A 178 -12.48 -0.89 3.47
N SER A 179 -12.41 -0.78 2.14
CA SER A 179 -13.28 -1.51 1.21
C SER A 179 -13.16 -3.04 1.39
N ILE A 180 -11.93 -3.55 1.53
CA ILE A 180 -11.66 -4.96 1.83
C ILE A 180 -12.31 -5.36 3.17
N GLY A 181 -12.06 -4.60 4.23
CA GLY A 181 -12.61 -4.87 5.57
C GLY A 181 -14.14 -4.88 5.61
N MET A 182 -14.78 -3.93 4.94
CA MET A 182 -16.23 -3.86 4.82
C MET A 182 -16.82 -5.10 4.14
N GLN A 183 -16.18 -5.56 3.06
CA GLN A 183 -16.61 -6.75 2.32
C GLN A 183 -16.32 -8.05 3.08
N MET A 184 -15.28 -8.08 3.92
CA MET A 184 -15.04 -9.18 4.87
C MET A 184 -16.04 -9.21 6.03
N GLY A 185 -16.87 -8.18 6.18
CA GLY A 185 -17.89 -8.08 7.23
C GLY A 185 -17.38 -7.51 8.56
N VAL A 186 -16.20 -6.88 8.57
CA VAL A 186 -15.67 -6.17 9.75
C VAL A 186 -16.52 -4.92 9.99
N LYS A 187 -16.95 -4.73 11.23
CA LYS A 187 -17.81 -3.60 11.64
C LYS A 187 -17.00 -2.54 12.37
N ASP A 188 -17.57 -1.35 12.46
CA ASP A 188 -17.03 -0.24 13.25
C ASP A 188 -15.60 0.15 12.85
N ILE A 189 -15.29 -0.01 11.55
CA ILE A 189 -14.01 0.40 10.97
C ILE A 189 -13.88 1.92 11.07
N PRO A 190 -12.78 2.45 11.66
CA PRO A 190 -12.50 3.88 11.70
C PRO A 190 -12.62 4.55 10.32
N ASN A 191 -13.14 5.78 10.29
CA ASN A 191 -13.53 6.48 9.06
C ASN A 191 -12.41 7.25 8.36
N SER A 192 -11.20 7.25 8.91
CA SER A 192 -10.03 7.92 8.34
C SER A 192 -8.74 7.20 8.71
N PHE A 193 -7.67 7.46 7.96
CA PHE A 193 -6.34 6.96 8.27
C PHE A 193 -5.90 7.32 9.70
N HIS A 194 -6.06 8.59 10.09
CA HIS A 194 -5.70 9.06 11.44
C HIS A 194 -6.52 8.37 12.54
N ALA A 195 -7.84 8.23 12.35
CA ALA A 195 -8.68 7.52 13.31
C ALA A 195 -8.29 6.04 13.44
N MET A 196 -7.82 5.41 12.35
CA MET A 196 -7.32 4.04 12.34
C MET A 196 -5.98 3.90 13.07
N GLU A 197 -5.09 4.87 12.91
CA GLU A 197 -3.83 4.96 13.66
C GLU A 197 -4.07 5.11 15.17
N GLU A 198 -4.93 6.05 15.58
CA GLU A 198 -5.28 6.24 16.99
C GLU A 198 -5.96 4.99 17.58
N PHE A 199 -6.83 4.33 16.81
CA PHE A 199 -7.44 3.06 17.21
C PHE A 199 -6.38 1.98 17.43
N ALA A 200 -5.45 1.78 16.50
CA ALA A 200 -4.39 0.78 16.63
C ALA A 200 -3.52 1.05 17.86
N LEU A 201 -3.09 2.29 18.08
CA LEU A 201 -2.29 2.68 19.25
C LEU A 201 -3.01 2.38 20.57
N ARG A 202 -4.30 2.74 20.67
CA ARG A 202 -5.12 2.48 21.88
C ARG A 202 -5.37 0.99 22.09
N PHE A 203 -5.66 0.25 21.02
CA PHE A 203 -5.88 -1.18 21.08
C PHE A 203 -4.63 -1.90 21.59
N GLU A 204 -3.47 -1.58 21.02
CA GLU A 204 -2.21 -2.19 21.45
C GLU A 204 -1.81 -1.78 22.86
N ALA A 205 -2.05 -0.54 23.28
CA ALA A 205 -1.78 -0.10 24.65
C ALA A 205 -2.60 -0.90 25.68
N ARG A 206 -3.79 -1.37 25.31
CA ARG A 206 -4.68 -2.13 26.19
C ARG A 206 -4.42 -3.64 26.19
N TYR A 207 -4.16 -4.23 25.03
CA TYR A 207 -4.19 -5.68 24.87
C TYR A 207 -2.82 -6.31 24.59
N ARG A 208 -1.79 -5.53 24.27
CA ARG A 208 -0.44 -6.07 24.05
C ARG A 208 0.12 -6.59 25.37
N GLY A 209 0.75 -7.76 25.32
CA GLY A 209 1.40 -8.32 26.50
C GLY A 209 2.23 -9.56 26.19
N PRO A 210 3.11 -9.97 27.11
CA PRO A 210 3.90 -11.17 26.95
C PRO A 210 3.03 -12.43 27.02
N HIS A 211 3.22 -13.34 26.08
CA HIS A 211 2.55 -14.65 26.07
C HIS A 211 3.45 -15.72 25.41
N PRO A 212 3.46 -16.98 25.89
CA PRO A 212 4.29 -18.05 25.32
C PRO A 212 4.09 -18.24 23.82
N SER A 213 2.82 -18.30 23.38
CA SER A 213 2.47 -18.41 21.95
C SER A 213 2.99 -17.23 21.12
N SER A 214 2.97 -16.02 21.66
CA SER A 214 3.47 -14.83 20.96
C SER A 214 4.96 -14.92 20.69
N LYS A 215 5.74 -15.42 21.67
CA LYS A 215 7.19 -15.62 21.52
C LYS A 215 7.51 -16.68 20.48
N GLU A 216 6.80 -17.81 20.50
CA GLU A 216 7.01 -18.90 19.55
C GLU A 216 6.69 -18.48 18.11
N LEU A 217 5.52 -17.87 17.91
CA LEU A 217 5.11 -17.34 16.60
C LEU A 217 6.07 -16.26 16.10
N ALA A 218 6.50 -15.35 16.97
CA ALA A 218 7.46 -14.32 16.59
C ALA A 218 8.82 -14.91 16.21
N SER A 219 9.30 -15.92 16.93
CA SER A 219 10.54 -16.61 16.56
C SER A 219 10.43 -17.26 15.19
N ALA A 220 9.35 -18.00 14.93
CA ALA A 220 9.12 -18.65 13.64
C ALA A 220 8.99 -17.64 12.49
N ALA A 221 8.28 -16.53 12.70
CA ALA A 221 8.12 -15.47 11.70
C ALA A 221 9.44 -14.72 11.43
N ILE A 222 10.27 -14.49 12.46
CA ILE A 222 11.60 -13.88 12.30
C ILE A 222 12.52 -14.84 11.55
N ASP A 223 12.51 -16.13 11.89
CA ASP A 223 13.33 -17.14 11.23
C ASP A 223 12.98 -17.25 9.74
N LEU A 224 11.68 -17.27 9.41
CA LEU A 224 11.21 -17.20 8.03
C LEU A 224 11.66 -15.92 7.32
N LEU A 225 11.57 -14.75 7.98
CA LEU A 225 12.03 -13.49 7.41
C LEU A 225 13.53 -13.54 7.07
N ILE A 226 14.35 -14.17 7.91
CA ILE A 226 15.79 -14.35 7.65
C ILE A 226 16.03 -15.27 6.45
N GLU A 227 15.26 -16.36 6.32
CA GLU A 227 15.34 -17.29 5.19
C GLU A 227 14.99 -16.64 3.85
N THR A 228 14.12 -15.63 3.86
CA THR A 228 13.73 -14.90 2.63
C THR A 228 14.79 -13.90 2.15
N LEU A 229 15.84 -13.65 2.94
CA LEU A 229 16.90 -12.72 2.55
C LEU A 229 17.69 -13.29 1.36
N PRO A 230 18.03 -12.46 0.34
CA PRO A 230 18.64 -12.92 -0.91
C PRO A 230 20.06 -13.49 -0.77
N MET A 231 20.68 -13.42 0.41
CA MET A 231 22.06 -13.83 0.67
C MET A 231 22.18 -15.30 1.10
N LYS A 232 21.63 -16.23 0.29
CA LYS A 232 21.61 -17.67 0.62
C LYS A 232 23.00 -18.30 0.76
N SER A 233 23.99 -17.83 0.01
CA SER A 233 25.37 -18.36 0.05
C SER A 233 26.14 -17.97 1.31
N LEU A 234 25.78 -16.86 1.96
CA LEU A 234 26.42 -16.35 3.18
C LEU A 234 25.52 -16.55 4.41
N HIS A 235 24.43 -17.31 4.24
CA HIS A 235 23.35 -17.46 5.20
C HIS A 235 23.84 -17.97 6.56
N SER A 236 24.71 -18.99 6.59
CA SER A 236 25.23 -19.55 7.85
C SER A 236 26.04 -18.56 8.69
N TYR A 237 26.73 -17.60 8.06
CA TYR A 237 27.54 -16.60 8.76
C TYR A 237 26.73 -15.35 9.13
N ILE A 238 25.72 -15.00 8.32
CA ILE A 238 24.88 -13.82 8.52
C ILE A 238 23.73 -14.11 9.51
N LEU A 239 23.26 -15.35 9.64
CA LEU A 239 22.09 -15.70 10.44
C LEU A 239 22.05 -15.06 11.84
N PRO A 240 23.10 -15.17 12.69
CA PRO A 240 23.07 -14.58 14.02
C PRO A 240 23.07 -13.04 14.00
N ILE A 241 23.65 -12.43 12.95
CA ILE A 241 23.66 -10.98 12.76
C ILE A 241 22.29 -10.51 12.25
N ALA A 242 21.71 -11.18 11.26
CA ALA A 242 20.39 -10.88 10.70
C ALA A 242 19.29 -10.97 11.76
N ARG A 243 19.30 -12.00 12.61
CA ARG A 243 18.34 -12.11 13.73
C ARG A 243 18.44 -10.92 14.67
N ARG A 244 19.67 -10.51 15.03
CA ARG A 244 19.88 -9.34 15.88
C ARG A 244 19.48 -8.03 15.18
N LEU A 245 19.71 -7.90 13.88
CA LEU A 245 19.27 -6.75 13.10
C LEU A 245 17.74 -6.65 13.07
N ILE A 246 17.02 -7.75 12.82
CA ILE A 246 15.55 -7.75 12.86
C ILE A 246 15.05 -7.36 14.26
N HIS A 247 15.68 -7.85 15.34
CA HIS A 247 15.34 -7.42 16.69
C HIS A 247 15.49 -5.90 16.88
N THR A 248 16.48 -5.26 16.24
CA THR A 248 16.63 -3.78 16.32
C THR A 248 15.55 -3.02 15.55
N MET A 249 14.99 -3.66 14.52
CA MET A 249 13.92 -3.09 13.71
C MET A 249 12.56 -3.18 14.41
N LEU A 250 12.41 -4.10 15.36
CA LEU A 250 11.22 -4.21 16.20
C LEU A 250 11.15 -3.08 17.23
N ASP A 251 9.96 -2.50 17.36
CA ASP A 251 9.67 -1.50 18.38
C ASP A 251 9.95 -2.05 19.78
N PRO A 252 10.35 -1.19 20.74
CA PRO A 252 10.55 -1.60 22.13
C PRO A 252 9.35 -2.38 22.69
N SER A 253 8.13 -1.91 22.43
CA SER A 253 6.90 -2.54 22.93
C SER A 253 6.65 -3.95 22.35
N LEU A 254 7.06 -4.21 21.10
CA LEU A 254 6.97 -5.55 20.50
C LEU A 254 8.04 -6.47 21.07
N ARG A 255 9.26 -5.97 21.29
CA ARG A 255 10.33 -6.75 21.92
C ARG A 255 9.95 -7.20 23.32
N ASP A 256 9.31 -6.33 24.10
CA ASP A 256 8.82 -6.65 25.43
C ASP A 256 7.73 -7.73 25.38
N ALA A 257 6.79 -7.64 24.43
CA ALA A 257 5.75 -8.65 24.22
C ALA A 257 6.32 -10.03 23.81
N PHE A 258 7.42 -10.07 23.08
CA PHE A 258 8.07 -11.32 22.69
C PHE A 258 9.14 -11.82 23.67
N ASN A 259 9.39 -11.07 24.76
CA ASN A 259 10.47 -11.35 25.69
C ASN A 259 11.84 -11.43 24.99
N ILE A 260 12.08 -10.51 24.05
CA ILE A 260 13.33 -10.36 23.29
C ILE A 260 14.17 -9.27 23.96
N LYS A 261 15.40 -9.63 24.35
CA LYS A 261 16.34 -8.67 24.96
C LYS A 261 16.67 -7.53 24.00
N ALA A 262 16.75 -6.32 24.54
CA ALA A 262 17.13 -5.15 23.76
C ALA A 262 18.53 -5.32 23.15
N PRO A 263 18.67 -5.18 21.81
CA PRO A 263 19.98 -5.20 21.18
C PRO A 263 20.77 -3.91 21.50
N PRO A 264 22.11 -3.91 21.34
CA PRO A 264 22.91 -2.71 21.52
C PRO A 264 22.45 -1.55 20.63
N ILE A 265 22.48 -0.33 21.15
CA ILE A 265 22.04 0.89 20.44
C ILE A 265 22.81 1.08 19.13
N VAL A 266 24.11 0.78 19.12
CA VAL A 266 24.98 0.85 17.93
C VAL A 266 24.45 -0.03 16.80
N LEU A 267 23.94 -1.22 17.12
CA LEU A 267 23.38 -2.12 16.12
C LEU A 267 22.07 -1.58 15.55
N SER A 268 21.26 -0.91 16.39
CA SER A 268 20.01 -0.28 15.95
C SER A 268 20.27 0.90 15.02
N TRP A 269 21.27 1.73 15.36
CA TRP A 269 21.73 2.80 14.48
C TRP A 269 22.26 2.25 13.16
N PHE A 270 23.04 1.16 13.20
CA PHE A 270 23.57 0.54 11.99
C PHE A 270 22.47 -0.04 11.09
N ALA A 271 21.47 -0.71 11.65
CA ALA A 271 20.33 -1.21 10.89
C ALA A 271 19.54 -0.08 10.20
N ASP A 272 19.26 1.00 10.95
CA ASP A 272 18.57 2.17 10.42
C ASP A 272 19.40 2.87 9.34
N PHE A 273 20.70 3.01 9.55
CA PHE A 273 21.64 3.54 8.56
C PHE A 273 21.68 2.69 7.29
N MET A 274 21.78 1.36 7.38
CA MET A 274 21.77 0.48 6.21
C MET A 274 20.49 0.61 5.38
N LEU A 275 19.32 0.71 6.03
CA LEU A 275 18.05 0.90 5.34
C LEU A 275 17.92 2.29 4.71
N LYS A 276 18.44 3.34 5.36
CA LYS A 276 18.52 4.69 4.78
C LYS A 276 19.50 4.77 3.63
N VAL A 277 20.62 4.07 3.68
CA VAL A 277 21.56 3.94 2.56
C VAL A 277 20.87 3.21 1.40
N HIS A 278 20.18 2.10 1.67
CA HIS A 278 19.37 1.42 0.66
C HIS A 278 18.31 2.37 0.06
N ALA A 279 17.62 3.15 0.88
CA ALA A 279 16.67 4.16 0.41
C ALA A 279 17.34 5.21 -0.49
N GLY A 280 18.53 5.70 -0.13
CA GLY A 280 19.33 6.59 -0.97
C GLY A 280 19.75 5.95 -2.30
N CYS A 281 20.18 4.68 -2.27
CA CYS A 281 20.48 3.92 -3.48
C CYS A 281 19.24 3.76 -4.37
N VAL A 282 18.07 3.46 -3.79
CA VAL A 282 16.81 3.40 -4.53
C VAL A 282 16.50 4.76 -5.16
N ARG A 283 16.62 5.84 -4.39
CA ARG A 283 16.30 7.20 -4.84
C ARG A 283 17.15 7.65 -6.03
N TYR A 284 18.47 7.43 -5.94
CA TYR A 284 19.44 8.07 -6.81
C TYR A 284 20.10 7.11 -7.80
N LEU A 285 20.33 5.85 -7.42
CA LEU A 285 21.12 4.92 -8.20
C LEU A 285 20.27 3.90 -8.97
N LEU A 286 19.07 3.58 -8.50
CA LEU A 286 18.18 2.62 -9.16
C LEU A 286 17.16 3.31 -10.05
N LEU A 287 17.01 2.74 -11.25
CA LEU A 287 16.01 3.14 -12.21
C LEU A 287 14.58 2.97 -11.65
N PRO A 288 13.67 3.92 -11.93
CA PRO A 288 12.25 3.72 -11.67
C PRO A 288 11.74 2.48 -12.41
N ARG A 289 10.79 1.79 -11.81
CA ARG A 289 10.22 0.58 -12.41
C ARG A 289 9.31 0.96 -13.57
N GLU A 290 9.48 0.29 -14.71
CA GLU A 290 8.59 0.44 -15.86
C GLU A 290 7.32 -0.43 -15.72
N ALA A 291 7.44 -1.56 -15.02
CA ALA A 291 6.36 -2.49 -14.75
C ALA A 291 6.12 -2.64 -13.23
N PRO A 292 4.87 -2.84 -12.80
CA PRO A 292 4.54 -2.99 -11.38
C PRO A 292 5.16 -4.29 -10.86
N ALA A 293 5.67 -4.29 -9.63
CA ALA A 293 6.27 -5.45 -8.98
C ALA A 293 5.21 -6.45 -8.45
N ARG A 294 4.19 -6.74 -9.27
CA ARG A 294 3.10 -7.65 -8.93
C ARG A 294 3.63 -9.06 -8.71
N ARG A 295 3.03 -9.74 -7.74
CA ARG A 295 3.26 -11.15 -7.45
C ARG A 295 2.30 -12.04 -8.23
N THR A 296 1.07 -11.58 -8.49
CA THR A 296 0.04 -12.39 -9.16
C THR A 296 -0.01 -12.05 -10.66
N PRO A 297 0.11 -13.04 -11.56
CA PRO A 297 0.10 -12.79 -13.00
C PRO A 297 -1.31 -12.39 -13.46
N GLU A 298 -1.42 -11.59 -14.51
CA GLU A 298 -2.72 -11.22 -15.10
C GLU A 298 -3.41 -12.42 -15.77
N ILE A 299 -2.64 -13.22 -16.49
CA ILE A 299 -3.12 -14.34 -17.31
C ILE A 299 -2.76 -15.67 -16.62
N ALA A 300 -3.66 -16.64 -16.69
CA ALA A 300 -3.39 -18.00 -16.23
C ALA A 300 -2.35 -18.68 -17.14
N ALA A 301 -1.38 -19.38 -16.56
CA ALA A 301 -0.27 -19.97 -17.31
C ALA A 301 -0.64 -21.25 -18.08
N SER A 302 -1.79 -21.84 -17.76
CA SER A 302 -2.22 -23.14 -18.29
C SER A 302 -3.69 -23.09 -18.72
N PRO A 303 -4.10 -23.88 -19.74
CA PRO A 303 -5.52 -24.06 -20.10
C PRO A 303 -6.39 -24.59 -18.94
N THR A 304 -5.76 -25.06 -17.87
CA THR A 304 -6.42 -25.47 -16.61
C THR A 304 -6.88 -24.31 -15.72
N GLY A 305 -6.54 -23.05 -16.05
CA GLY A 305 -6.93 -21.87 -15.28
C GLY A 305 -6.12 -21.64 -14.00
N ARG A 306 -4.89 -22.20 -13.92
CA ARG A 306 -3.97 -22.02 -12.78
C ARG A 306 -3.04 -20.82 -12.96
N TYR A 307 -2.76 -20.13 -11.86
CA TYR A 307 -1.86 -18.97 -11.82
C TYR A 307 -0.51 -19.35 -11.24
N ILE A 308 0.59 -18.93 -11.87
CA ILE A 308 1.95 -19.16 -11.36
C ILE A 308 2.46 -17.84 -10.78
N PRO A 309 2.86 -17.77 -9.49
CA PRO A 309 3.41 -16.55 -8.92
C PRO A 309 4.64 -16.05 -9.70
N ILE A 310 4.70 -14.75 -9.97
CA ILE A 310 5.83 -14.11 -10.67
C ILE A 310 7.08 -14.16 -9.77
N THR A 311 6.90 -13.85 -8.48
CA THR A 311 7.97 -13.88 -7.48
C THR A 311 7.71 -14.96 -6.44
N ARG A 312 8.74 -15.74 -6.14
CA ARG A 312 8.74 -16.79 -5.11
C ARG A 312 9.50 -16.29 -3.90
N VAL A 313 8.78 -16.03 -2.81
CA VAL A 313 9.34 -15.37 -1.62
C VAL A 313 9.70 -16.40 -0.55
N TYR A 314 8.77 -17.30 -0.21
CA TYR A 314 8.93 -18.21 0.93
C TYR A 314 9.27 -19.65 0.53
N GLY A 315 9.23 -19.99 -0.76
CA GLY A 315 9.59 -21.31 -1.26
C GLY A 315 9.00 -21.62 -2.64
N ASP A 316 9.32 -22.81 -3.15
CA ASP A 316 8.87 -23.31 -4.45
C ASP A 316 7.56 -24.15 -4.34
N PHE A 317 6.56 -23.63 -3.63
CA PHE A 317 5.31 -24.37 -3.36
C PHE A 317 4.36 -24.45 -4.57
N TYR A 318 4.35 -23.41 -5.41
CA TYR A 318 3.38 -23.24 -6.50
C TYR A 318 4.00 -23.27 -7.90
N LEU A 319 4.99 -24.13 -8.12
CA LEU A 319 5.64 -24.33 -9.44
C LEU A 319 4.66 -24.73 -10.55
N LYS A 320 3.63 -25.52 -10.20
CA LYS A 320 2.56 -25.96 -11.12
C LYS A 320 1.35 -25.02 -11.13
N GLY A 321 1.48 -23.86 -10.50
CA GLY A 321 0.43 -22.88 -10.29
C GLY A 321 -0.60 -23.26 -9.22
N TYR A 322 -1.38 -22.26 -8.80
CA TYR A 322 -2.43 -22.37 -7.79
C TYR A 322 -3.79 -21.92 -8.35
N ARG A 323 -4.84 -22.33 -7.67
CA ARG A 323 -6.16 -21.69 -7.71
C ARG A 323 -6.38 -20.93 -6.42
N ILE A 324 -7.15 -19.84 -6.49
CA ILE A 324 -7.49 -19.04 -5.30
C ILE A 324 -8.17 -19.91 -4.23
N ASP A 325 -9.01 -20.87 -4.64
CA ASP A 325 -9.71 -21.78 -3.73
C ASP A 325 -8.76 -22.73 -2.95
N GLU A 326 -7.56 -22.97 -3.48
CA GLU A 326 -6.55 -23.87 -2.91
C GLU A 326 -5.66 -23.15 -1.87
N LEU A 327 -5.63 -21.81 -1.85
CA LEU A 327 -4.77 -21.05 -0.93
C LEU A 327 -5.27 -21.14 0.51
N GLY A 328 -4.38 -21.42 1.46
CA GLY A 328 -4.69 -21.53 2.87
C GLY A 328 -5.25 -22.92 3.24
N PRO A 329 -5.67 -23.11 4.51
CA PRO A 329 -6.01 -24.44 4.99
C PRO A 329 -7.20 -25.06 4.25
N LYS A 330 -7.17 -26.39 4.09
CA LYS A 330 -8.28 -27.14 3.48
C LYS A 330 -9.53 -27.01 4.36
N LEU A 331 -10.61 -26.51 3.77
CA LEU A 331 -11.93 -26.52 4.40
C LEU A 331 -12.38 -27.99 4.46
N LYS A 332 -12.65 -28.54 5.66
CA LYS A 332 -13.30 -29.85 5.76
C LYS A 332 -14.66 -29.76 5.04
N GLU A 333 -14.91 -30.67 4.10
CA GLU A 333 -16.14 -30.74 3.29
C GLU A 333 -17.42 -31.01 4.11
N SER A 334 -17.37 -31.07 5.45
CA SER A 334 -18.53 -31.40 6.30
C SER A 334 -19.60 -30.31 6.39
N LEU A 335 -19.56 -29.29 5.53
CA LEU A 335 -20.65 -28.33 5.31
C LEU A 335 -21.28 -28.46 3.91
N MET A 336 -20.86 -29.43 3.11
CA MET A 336 -21.46 -29.75 1.83
C MET A 336 -22.30 -31.03 1.93
N THR A 337 -23.56 -30.88 2.31
CA THR A 337 -24.57 -31.88 1.94
C THR A 337 -24.88 -31.75 0.45
N PRO A 338 -24.75 -32.83 -0.35
CA PRO A 338 -25.22 -32.83 -1.72
C PRO A 338 -26.76 -32.88 -1.69
N ASN A 339 -27.39 -31.84 -2.24
CA ASN A 339 -28.83 -31.55 -2.21
C ASN A 339 -29.36 -30.95 -0.90
N GLY A 340 -29.59 -29.63 -0.90
CA GLY A 340 -30.45 -28.97 0.07
C GLY A 340 -30.13 -27.50 0.25
N ARG A 341 -30.97 -26.62 -0.31
CA ARG A 341 -31.00 -25.21 0.05
C ARG A 341 -31.14 -25.05 1.56
N GLN A 342 -30.09 -24.60 2.26
CA GLN A 342 -30.21 -23.82 3.51
C GLN A 342 -29.09 -22.77 3.54
N SER A 343 -29.43 -21.51 3.29
CA SER A 343 -29.61 -20.45 4.29
C SER A 343 -28.31 -19.67 4.52
N ILE A 344 -27.99 -18.81 3.55
CA ILE A 344 -27.23 -17.59 3.82
C ILE A 344 -28.00 -16.82 4.90
N PRO A 345 -27.39 -16.40 6.03
CA PRO A 345 -28.08 -15.56 6.99
C PRO A 345 -28.63 -14.32 6.27
N GLY A 346 -29.95 -14.13 6.34
CA GLY A 346 -30.76 -13.25 5.48
C GLY A 346 -30.43 -11.74 5.51
N ARG A 347 -29.33 -11.32 6.13
CA ARG A 347 -28.81 -9.95 6.10
C ARG A 347 -27.88 -9.67 4.90
N LEU A 348 -27.14 -10.66 4.39
CA LEU A 348 -26.24 -10.46 3.24
C LEU A 348 -26.97 -10.38 1.89
N ARG A 349 -28.16 -10.98 1.79
CA ARG A 349 -28.97 -10.93 0.56
C ARG A 349 -29.62 -9.56 0.32
N ARG A 350 -29.86 -8.79 1.40
CA ARG A 350 -30.55 -7.48 1.34
C ARG A 350 -29.62 -6.33 0.98
N ALA A 351 -28.34 -6.42 1.34
CA ALA A 351 -27.33 -5.41 1.00
C ALA A 351 -26.94 -5.44 -0.49
N LEU A 352 -26.94 -6.63 -1.10
CA LEU A 352 -26.63 -6.80 -2.54
C LEU A 352 -27.84 -6.53 -3.45
N SER A 353 -29.05 -6.39 -2.91
CA SER A 353 -30.28 -6.18 -3.70
C SER A 353 -30.77 -4.73 -3.74
N LEU A 354 -30.09 -3.79 -3.07
CA LEU A 354 -30.55 -2.39 -2.94
C LEU A 354 -29.82 -1.38 -3.85
N THR A 355 -28.95 -1.84 -4.75
CA THR A 355 -28.20 -0.96 -5.69
C THR A 355 -28.33 -1.36 -7.16
N GLY A 356 -29.44 -2.03 -7.53
CA GLY A 356 -29.73 -2.35 -8.92
C GLY A 356 -31.11 -1.86 -9.34
N SER A 357 -31.17 -0.68 -9.97
CA SER A 357 -32.32 -0.25 -10.77
C SER A 357 -32.64 -1.34 -11.79
N ARG A 358 -33.80 -2.00 -11.63
CA ARG A 358 -34.27 -3.05 -12.54
C ARG A 358 -34.54 -2.47 -13.93
N LEU A 359 -33.66 -2.76 -14.89
CA LEU A 359 -34.06 -2.77 -16.30
C LEU A 359 -34.67 -4.15 -16.58
N SER A 360 -36.00 -4.18 -16.72
CA SER A 360 -36.75 -5.34 -17.15
C SER A 360 -36.62 -5.52 -18.66
N VAL A 361 -35.95 -6.58 -19.10
CA VAL A 361 -36.10 -7.11 -20.45
C VAL A 361 -36.79 -8.47 -20.32
N GLN A 362 -37.99 -8.57 -20.88
CA GLN A 362 -38.75 -9.80 -21.00
C GLN A 362 -38.01 -10.76 -21.93
N THR A 363 -37.73 -11.97 -21.48
CA THR A 363 -37.34 -13.08 -22.35
C THR A 363 -38.52 -14.03 -22.50
N SER A 364 -38.93 -14.25 -23.75
CA SER A 364 -39.79 -15.36 -24.16
C SER A 364 -38.94 -16.32 -25.00
N PRO A 365 -39.06 -17.66 -24.88
CA PRO A 365 -38.11 -18.59 -25.46
C PRO A 365 -38.60 -19.13 -26.80
N GLN A 366 -37.75 -19.14 -27.83
CA GLN A 366 -37.86 -20.13 -28.91
C GLN A 366 -36.50 -20.65 -29.37
N LYS A 367 -36.40 -21.99 -29.30
CA LYS A 367 -35.38 -22.83 -29.93
C LYS A 367 -35.40 -22.68 -31.45
N LYS A 368 -34.23 -22.55 -32.09
CA LYS A 368 -33.92 -23.34 -33.29
C LYS A 368 -32.41 -23.49 -33.48
N LYS A 369 -32.06 -24.67 -33.98
CA LYS A 369 -30.74 -25.29 -34.14
C LYS A 369 -30.31 -25.10 -35.61
N MET A 370 -29.08 -24.66 -35.90
CA MET A 370 -28.30 -25.13 -37.05
C MET A 370 -26.83 -24.70 -36.99
N GLU A 371 -25.99 -25.60 -37.50
CA GLU A 371 -24.52 -25.62 -37.54
C GLU A 371 -23.95 -24.90 -38.80
N PRO A 372 -22.60 -24.82 -38.99
CA PRO A 372 -21.89 -23.65 -39.51
C PRO A 372 -21.50 -23.74 -41.00
N ALA A 373 -21.03 -22.63 -41.58
CA ALA A 373 -20.16 -22.64 -42.76
C ALA A 373 -19.37 -21.33 -42.92
N ASP A 374 -18.17 -21.53 -43.46
CA ASP A 374 -17.08 -20.60 -43.80
C ASP A 374 -17.46 -19.35 -44.60
N SER A 375 -16.67 -18.29 -44.47
CA SER A 375 -15.81 -17.75 -45.56
C SER A 375 -15.17 -16.42 -45.17
N ALA A 376 -13.88 -16.31 -45.52
CA ALA A 376 -13.06 -15.11 -45.45
C ALA A 376 -13.53 -14.04 -46.46
N VAL A 377 -13.15 -12.77 -46.22
CA VAL A 377 -12.56 -11.79 -47.18
C VAL A 377 -12.57 -10.39 -46.55
N ASP A 378 -11.37 -9.96 -46.17
CA ASP A 378 -10.64 -8.76 -46.63
C ASP A 378 -11.12 -7.30 -46.39
N MET A 379 -10.25 -6.58 -45.68
CA MET A 379 -9.67 -5.23 -45.97
C MET A 379 -10.55 -3.99 -46.20
N GLN A 380 -10.67 -3.20 -45.12
CA GLN A 380 -10.19 -1.80 -44.94
C GLN A 380 -10.70 -0.59 -45.79
N PRO A 381 -10.59 0.66 -45.24
CA PRO A 381 -11.53 1.80 -45.39
C PRO A 381 -10.98 2.88 -46.36
N PRO A 382 -11.55 4.12 -46.52
CA PRO A 382 -11.54 5.24 -45.52
C PRO A 382 -12.71 6.26 -45.66
N VAL A 383 -12.74 7.32 -44.83
CA VAL A 383 -12.79 8.76 -45.23
C VAL A 383 -13.37 9.64 -44.10
N GLU A 384 -12.54 10.60 -43.66
CA GLU A 384 -12.84 11.77 -42.83
C GLU A 384 -13.76 12.77 -43.56
N SER A 385 -14.52 13.59 -42.82
CA SER A 385 -14.30 15.06 -42.76
C SER A 385 -15.53 15.91 -42.36
N VAL A 386 -15.22 17.01 -41.66
CA VAL A 386 -15.87 18.33 -41.57
C VAL A 386 -17.08 18.55 -40.64
N LEU A 387 -16.81 19.31 -39.56
CA LEU A 387 -17.72 20.20 -38.82
C LEU A 387 -17.89 21.56 -39.53
N PRO A 388 -19.00 22.29 -39.28
CA PRO A 388 -18.89 23.75 -39.14
C PRO A 388 -19.72 24.38 -38.01
N HIS A 389 -19.03 25.26 -37.27
CA HIS A 389 -19.37 26.59 -36.71
C HIS A 389 -20.69 26.91 -35.95
N ALA A 390 -20.45 27.56 -34.80
CA ALA A 390 -21.37 28.33 -33.95
C ALA A 390 -21.74 29.71 -34.53
N PRO A 391 -22.73 30.41 -33.93
CA PRO A 391 -22.84 31.87 -34.01
C PRO A 391 -22.64 32.57 -32.65
N VAL A 392 -22.02 33.75 -32.75
CA VAL A 392 -21.76 34.76 -31.72
C VAL A 392 -22.90 35.79 -31.72
N VAL A 393 -23.42 36.21 -30.56
CA VAL A 393 -24.08 37.54 -30.40
C VAL A 393 -23.67 38.23 -29.08
N ARG A 394 -23.54 39.55 -29.20
CA ARG A 394 -22.85 40.57 -28.40
C ARG A 394 -23.48 41.01 -27.06
N ARG A 395 -22.57 41.55 -26.24
CA ARG A 395 -22.67 42.49 -25.09
C ARG A 395 -23.76 43.57 -25.15
N ARG A 396 -24.22 43.99 -23.96
CA ARG A 396 -24.30 45.41 -23.56
C ARG A 396 -24.06 45.59 -22.05
N ALA A 397 -23.30 46.63 -21.73
CA ALA A 397 -22.94 47.08 -20.38
C ALA A 397 -23.87 48.21 -19.90
N THR A 398 -23.63 48.62 -18.65
CA THR A 398 -23.89 49.91 -17.95
C THR A 398 -24.77 49.74 -16.69
N THR A 399 -24.61 50.42 -15.55
CA THR A 399 -23.57 51.24 -14.88
C THR A 399 -24.15 51.60 -13.48
N THR A 400 -23.28 51.87 -12.49
CA THR A 400 -23.45 52.72 -11.28
C THR A 400 -24.40 52.37 -10.13
N GLY A 401 -23.86 52.48 -8.89
CA GLY A 401 -24.63 52.84 -7.70
C GLY A 401 -24.07 52.40 -6.33
N ARG A 402 -23.03 53.09 -5.82
CA ARG A 402 -22.76 53.31 -4.37
C ARG A 402 -22.93 54.84 -4.13
N PRO A 403 -23.11 55.41 -2.91
CA PRO A 403 -22.40 55.05 -1.65
C PRO A 403 -23.26 55.20 -0.35
N ASN A 404 -22.86 54.69 0.82
CA ASN A 404 -22.20 55.34 1.99
C ASN A 404 -22.72 54.54 3.23
N SER A 405 -22.11 54.38 4.41
CA SER A 405 -21.10 55.13 5.19
C SER A 405 -20.73 54.33 6.46
N MET A 406 -19.47 54.49 6.93
CA MET A 406 -18.96 54.52 8.34
C MET A 406 -19.24 53.30 9.26
N ILE A 407 -18.31 52.77 10.08
CA ILE A 407 -17.50 53.38 11.14
C ILE A 407 -16.27 52.47 11.44
N GLU A 408 -15.07 53.10 11.51
CA GLU A 408 -13.90 52.97 12.43
C GLU A 408 -13.56 51.64 13.15
N ARG A 409 -12.30 51.22 13.45
CA ARG A 409 -10.92 51.77 13.55
C ARG A 409 -9.95 50.55 13.64
N ARG A 410 -8.77 50.52 12.96
CA ARG A 410 -7.38 50.77 13.46
C ARG A 410 -6.97 49.90 14.68
N ASP A 411 -5.85 49.16 14.67
CA ASP A 411 -4.48 49.67 14.48
C ASP A 411 -3.53 48.77 13.65
N GLU A 412 -2.73 49.43 12.83
CA GLU A 412 -1.46 48.98 12.26
C GLU A 412 -0.31 49.54 13.12
N THR A 413 0.75 48.76 13.32
CA THR A 413 2.11 49.30 13.47
C THR A 413 3.08 48.32 12.82
N ASP A 414 3.54 48.70 11.62
CA ASP A 414 4.87 48.35 11.10
C ASP A 414 5.94 49.03 11.97
N GLU A 415 7.08 48.36 12.19
CA GLU A 415 8.41 48.91 11.87
C GLU A 415 9.55 47.92 12.18
N GLN A 416 10.34 47.66 11.14
CA GLN A 416 11.81 47.59 11.09
C GLN A 416 12.57 46.28 11.38
N GLU A 417 13.32 45.90 10.34
CA GLU A 417 14.45 44.95 10.31
C GLU A 417 15.62 45.44 11.17
N GLU A 418 16.20 44.56 11.99
CA GLU A 418 17.56 44.72 12.50
C GLU A 418 18.28 43.35 12.50
N LEU A 419 19.42 43.30 11.81
CA LEU A 419 20.37 42.19 11.84
C LEU A 419 21.07 42.16 13.20
N ASP A 420 21.18 40.99 13.82
CA ASP A 420 22.25 40.73 14.80
C ASP A 420 22.70 39.26 14.81
N ASP A 421 24.01 39.09 14.67
CA ASP A 421 24.80 37.86 14.77
C ASP A 421 25.07 37.53 16.26
N ASP A 422 24.68 36.34 16.75
CA ASP A 422 25.48 35.53 17.71
C ASP A 422 24.87 34.14 18.04
N PRO A 423 25.65 33.17 18.56
CA PRO A 423 25.47 31.74 18.26
C PRO A 423 24.53 31.02 19.23
N VAL A 424 23.43 30.44 18.71
CA VAL A 424 22.46 29.72 19.54
C VAL A 424 22.66 28.19 19.50
N ARG A 425 23.21 27.73 20.61
CA ARG A 425 23.15 26.40 21.26
C ARG A 425 22.12 25.40 20.70
N PHE A 426 22.59 24.16 20.49
CA PHE A 426 21.80 22.96 20.21
C PHE A 426 20.57 22.82 21.12
N ARG A 427 19.36 23.06 20.60
CA ARG A 427 18.11 22.61 21.22
C ARG A 427 17.87 21.14 20.86
N ARG A 428 17.50 20.33 21.86
CA ARG A 428 16.94 18.98 21.68
C ARG A 428 15.62 19.10 20.91
N PHE A 429 15.52 18.44 19.76
CA PHE A 429 14.29 18.42 18.95
C PHE A 429 13.30 17.38 19.50
N SER A 430 12.04 17.81 19.68
CA SER A 430 10.88 16.99 20.04
C SER A 430 10.11 16.59 18.77
N TYR A 431 9.56 15.37 18.76
CA TYR A 431 9.02 14.63 17.60
C TYR A 431 7.68 15.17 17.02
N ALA A 432 7.30 16.42 17.33
CA ALA A 432 6.00 16.99 16.98
C ALA A 432 6.02 17.92 15.75
N ASP A 433 7.19 18.38 15.32
CA ASP A 433 7.30 19.30 14.18
C ASP A 433 7.72 18.51 12.93
N GLY A 434 6.78 18.40 11.98
CA GLY A 434 6.99 17.75 10.70
C GLY A 434 8.19 18.36 9.98
N ILE A 435 9.22 17.54 9.73
CA ILE A 435 10.34 17.95 8.88
C ILE A 435 9.81 17.97 7.45
N HIS A 436 9.36 19.14 6.99
CA HIS A 436 9.21 19.42 5.57
C HIS A 436 10.56 19.09 4.91
N ALA A 437 10.55 18.28 3.84
CA ALA A 437 11.74 18.14 3.01
C ALA A 437 12.22 19.56 2.65
N PRO A 438 13.53 19.87 2.65
CA PRO A 438 13.98 21.19 2.29
C PRO A 438 13.62 21.43 0.82
N VAL A 439 12.49 22.10 0.60
CA VAL A 439 12.15 22.66 -0.70
C VAL A 439 13.23 23.72 -0.93
N PRO A 440 14.00 23.64 -2.03
CA PRO A 440 15.03 24.65 -2.30
C PRO A 440 14.38 26.04 -2.23
N ARG A 441 15.05 26.99 -1.56
CA ARG A 441 14.52 28.36 -1.38
C ARG A 441 14.06 28.92 -2.71
N ARG A 442 12.91 29.61 -2.73
CA ARG A 442 12.25 30.10 -3.95
C ARG A 442 13.20 30.73 -4.96
N ALA A 443 14.06 31.62 -4.49
CA ALA A 443 15.06 32.31 -5.29
C ALA A 443 16.13 31.39 -5.93
N LEU A 444 16.48 30.28 -5.27
CA LEU A 444 17.54 29.36 -5.69
C LEU A 444 17.09 28.43 -6.81
N ALA A 445 15.81 28.03 -6.82
CA ALA A 445 15.25 27.20 -7.87
C ALA A 445 14.77 28.00 -9.09
N LEU A 446 14.30 29.24 -8.91
CA LEU A 446 13.91 30.11 -10.03
C LEU A 446 15.08 30.41 -10.99
N ASN A 447 16.31 30.42 -10.49
CA ASN A 447 17.51 30.62 -11.30
C ASN A 447 17.93 29.36 -12.10
N LEU A 448 17.28 28.21 -11.88
CA LEU A 448 17.53 26.96 -12.61
C LEU A 448 16.65 26.81 -13.85
N PHE A 449 15.57 27.59 -13.95
CA PHE A 449 14.66 27.56 -15.08
C PHE A 449 14.97 28.69 -16.06
N THR A 450 15.13 28.35 -17.34
CA THR A 450 15.35 29.31 -18.42
C THR A 450 14.03 29.86 -18.96
N GLU A 451 12.96 29.07 -18.93
CA GLU A 451 11.64 29.44 -19.41
C GLU A 451 10.76 30.00 -18.30
N GLU A 452 9.99 31.04 -18.63
CA GLU A 452 9.15 31.80 -17.70
C GLU A 452 7.93 30.98 -17.22
N ALA A 453 7.42 30.10 -18.09
CA ALA A 453 6.33 29.16 -17.76
C ALA A 453 6.74 28.13 -16.69
N ASP A 454 7.98 27.66 -16.72
CA ASP A 454 8.50 26.71 -15.72
C ASP A 454 8.73 27.38 -14.37
N LYS A 455 9.12 28.67 -14.37
CA LYS A 455 9.23 29.49 -13.15
C LYS A 455 7.88 29.69 -12.48
N GLU A 456 6.84 30.00 -13.25
CA GLU A 456 5.48 30.13 -12.72
C GLU A 456 4.93 28.81 -12.19
N ARG A 457 5.15 27.71 -12.92
CA ARG A 457 4.73 26.37 -12.52
C ARG A 457 5.42 25.91 -11.24
N TRP A 458 6.71 26.21 -11.09
CA TRP A 458 7.47 25.92 -9.88
C TRP A 458 7.06 26.82 -8.71
N GLY A 459 6.78 28.11 -8.96
CA GLY A 459 6.24 29.03 -7.95
C GLY A 459 4.90 28.56 -7.38
N ALA A 460 3.95 28.19 -8.26
CA ALA A 460 2.65 27.65 -7.85
C ALA A 460 2.76 26.31 -7.11
N PHE A 461 3.78 25.50 -7.41
CA PHE A 461 4.07 24.26 -6.70
C PHE A 461 4.68 24.51 -5.32
N TYR A 462 5.61 25.47 -5.21
CA TYR A 462 6.22 25.88 -3.94
C TYR A 462 5.15 26.32 -2.95
N ASP A 463 4.21 27.15 -3.40
CA ASP A 463 3.12 27.67 -2.58
C ASP A 463 2.17 26.52 -2.14
N LYS A 464 1.86 25.54 -3.01
CA LYS A 464 1.05 24.34 -2.68
C LYS A 464 1.72 23.32 -1.75
N CYS A 465 3.03 23.40 -1.56
CA CYS A 465 3.76 22.48 -0.68
C CYS A 465 3.93 23.03 0.74
N ILE A 466 3.70 24.33 0.93
CA ILE A 466 3.80 25.04 2.21
C ILE A 466 2.43 25.20 2.86
N ASP A 467 1.36 25.31 2.07
CA ASP A 467 -0.05 25.19 2.52
C ASP A 467 -0.47 23.72 2.68
#